data_AF-A0AAP5C731-F1
#
_entry.id   AF-A0AAP5C731-F1
#
_cell.length_a   1.000
_cell.length_b   1.000
_cell.length_c   1.000
_cell.angle_alpha   90.00
_cell.angle_beta   90.00
_cell.angle_gamma   90.00
#
_symmetry.space_group_name_H-M   'P 1'
#
loop_
_entity.id
_entity.type
_entity.pdbx_description
1 polymer ?
#
loop_
_entity_poly.entity_id
_entity_poly.type
_entity_poly.pdbx_seq_one_letter_code
_entity_poly.pdbx_strand_id
1 'polypeptide(L)'
;MWNIEIPVAQVHNVTAVAIESSRPASGMSTPYPNLKPVLVELRLDEVDSRGGAVPELIASTARPMALSMSPRLTWYSFVLNDRTMTRIRPGTRTNCTISFLNHDGAKEAFPCGTLAAFGDGSSTRGLIRIIRFD
;
A
#
# COMPACT_ATOMS: atom_id res chain seq x y z
N MET A 1 25.96 47.80 51.19
CA MET A 1 25.93 48.14 49.74
C MET A 1 27.34 48.00 49.20
N TRP A 2 27.60 46.95 48.42
CA TRP A 2 28.76 46.84 47.54
C TRP A 2 28.24 46.26 46.23
N ASN A 3 28.19 47.11 45.20
CA ASN A 3 27.95 46.72 43.81
C ASN A 3 29.25 46.16 43.25
N ILE A 4 29.19 45.04 42.52
CA ILE A 4 30.30 44.61 41.66
C ILE A 4 29.71 44.27 40.29
N GLU A 5 30.12 45.08 39.31
CA GLU A 5 29.87 44.89 37.89
C GLU A 5 30.74 43.77 37.29
N ILE A 6 30.22 43.21 36.20
CA ILE A 6 30.67 42.05 35.43
C ILE A 6 31.86 42.41 34.51
N PRO A 7 32.77 41.47 34.20
CA PRO A 7 33.44 41.46 32.91
C PRO A 7 33.05 40.26 32.05
N VAL A 8 32.65 40.59 30.83
CA VAL A 8 32.41 39.73 29.67
C VAL A 8 33.72 39.06 29.22
N ALA A 9 33.68 37.76 28.92
CA ALA A 9 34.69 37.09 28.11
C ALA A 9 34.01 36.25 27.02
N GLN A 10 34.31 36.60 25.76
CA GLN A 10 33.86 35.94 24.55
C GLN A 10 34.75 34.75 24.17
N VAL A 11 34.15 33.63 23.74
CA VAL A 11 34.63 32.71 22.69
C VAL A 11 33.56 31.61 22.49
N HIS A 12 33.23 31.02 21.33
CA HIS A 12 33.80 30.92 19.99
C HIS A 12 32.65 30.68 18.99
N ASN A 13 32.80 31.20 17.77
CA ASN A 13 32.02 30.80 16.59
C ASN A 13 32.06 29.27 16.40
N VAL A 14 30.90 28.62 16.40
CA VAL A 14 30.74 27.30 15.80
C VAL A 14 29.82 27.45 14.61
N THR A 15 30.44 27.42 13.44
CA THR A 15 29.80 27.30 12.13
C THR A 15 28.82 26.13 12.18
N ALA A 16 27.52 26.42 12.11
CA ALA A 16 26.51 25.39 11.98
C ALA A 16 26.75 24.66 10.66
N VAL A 17 27.21 23.42 10.73
CA VAL A 17 27.28 22.51 9.60
C VAL A 17 25.86 22.37 9.08
N ALA A 18 25.60 22.88 7.88
CA ALA A 18 24.39 22.58 7.13
C ALA A 18 24.39 21.07 6.87
N ILE A 19 23.70 20.33 7.74
CA ILE A 19 23.33 18.95 7.44
C ILE A 19 22.31 19.09 6.31
N GLU A 20 22.79 18.88 5.09
CA GLU A 20 21.96 18.71 3.91
C GLU A 20 21.04 17.52 4.21
N SER A 21 19.84 17.86 4.70
CA SER A 21 18.77 16.91 4.93
C SER A 21 18.34 16.47 3.55
N SER A 22 18.83 15.31 3.13
CA SER A 22 18.24 14.49 2.08
C SER A 22 16.84 14.04 2.54
N ARG A 23 15.95 15.01 2.72
CA ARG A 23 14.56 14.81 3.08
C ARG A 23 13.90 14.29 1.81
N PRO A 24 13.44 13.03 1.75
CA PRO A 24 12.56 12.65 0.66
C PRO A 24 11.34 13.57 0.73
N ALA A 25 10.97 14.15 -0.41
CA ALA A 25 9.82 15.05 -0.50
C ALA A 25 8.60 14.43 0.17
N SER A 26 7.98 15.17 1.09
CA SER A 26 6.68 14.83 1.67
C SER A 26 5.67 14.69 0.52
N GLY A 27 5.24 13.47 0.22
CA GLY A 27 4.20 13.22 -0.77
C GLY A 27 4.32 11.97 -1.64
N MET A 28 5.38 11.17 -1.55
CA MET A 28 5.49 9.95 -2.35
C MET A 28 5.76 8.73 -1.47
N SER A 29 4.69 8.20 -0.87
CA SER A 29 4.71 6.83 -0.36
C SER A 29 4.84 5.91 -1.58
N THR A 30 6.07 5.51 -1.92
CA THR A 30 6.24 4.36 -2.80
C THR A 30 5.63 3.17 -2.06
N PRO A 31 4.49 2.60 -2.50
CA PRO A 31 3.89 1.50 -1.78
C PRO A 31 4.82 0.31 -2.01
N TYR A 32 5.60 -0.06 -1.00
CA TYR A 32 6.41 -1.29 -1.00
C TYR A 32 7.35 -1.46 -2.21
N PRO A 33 8.42 -0.65 -2.33
CA PRO A 33 9.30 -0.62 -3.51
C PRO A 33 10.02 -1.93 -3.84
N ASN A 34 10.00 -2.92 -2.94
CA ASN A 34 10.73 -4.19 -3.09
C ASN A 34 9.81 -5.41 -3.27
N LEU A 35 8.49 -5.25 -3.33
CA LEU A 35 7.60 -6.38 -3.57
C LEU A 35 7.45 -6.66 -5.07
N LYS A 36 7.48 -7.94 -5.44
CA LYS A 36 7.37 -8.39 -6.82
C LYS A 36 5.98 -8.02 -7.39
N PRO A 37 5.91 -7.36 -8.55
CA PRO A 37 4.65 -6.94 -9.15
C PRO A 37 3.87 -8.12 -9.75
N VAL A 38 2.55 -8.00 -9.76
CA VAL A 38 1.62 -8.92 -10.42
C VAL A 38 0.57 -8.09 -11.14
N LEU A 39 0.42 -8.30 -12.44
CA LEU A 39 -0.59 -7.63 -13.24
C LEU A 39 -1.92 -8.36 -13.08
N VAL A 40 -2.96 -7.60 -12.72
CA VAL A 40 -4.29 -8.12 -12.43
C VAL A 40 -5.37 -7.21 -12.98
N GLU A 41 -6.57 -7.76 -13.14
CA GLU A 41 -7.80 -7.00 -13.25
C GLU A 41 -8.52 -7.07 -11.90
N LEU A 42 -8.82 -5.91 -11.31
CA LEU A 42 -9.65 -5.80 -10.11
C LEU A 42 -11.03 -5.29 -10.46
N ARG A 43 -12.05 -5.89 -9.87
CA ARG A 43 -13.41 -5.36 -9.83
C ARG A 43 -13.84 -5.21 -8.38
N LEU A 44 -14.09 -3.98 -7.94
CA LEU A 44 -14.63 -3.72 -6.61
C LEU A 44 -16.16 -3.75 -6.68
N ASP A 45 -16.81 -4.54 -5.83
CA ASP A 45 -18.27 -4.64 -5.83
C ASP A 45 -18.89 -3.34 -5.29
N GLU A 46 -20.13 -3.01 -5.69
CA GLU A 46 -20.83 -1.79 -5.24
C GLU A 46 -21.41 -1.91 -3.83
N VAL A 47 -21.72 -3.14 -3.41
CA VAL A 47 -22.49 -3.44 -2.20
C VAL A 47 -21.74 -4.46 -1.33
N ASP A 48 -21.67 -4.18 -0.03
CA ASP A 48 -21.00 -4.98 0.99
C ASP A 48 -21.87 -6.17 1.43
N SER A 49 -21.38 -7.01 2.34
CA SER A 49 -22.15 -8.19 2.80
C SER A 49 -23.43 -7.86 3.58
N ARG A 50 -23.61 -6.60 3.98
CA ARG A 50 -24.76 -6.11 4.74
C ARG A 50 -25.73 -5.29 3.88
N GLY A 51 -25.48 -5.15 2.58
CA GLY A 51 -26.28 -4.31 1.71
C GLY A 51 -25.87 -2.83 1.71
N GLY A 52 -24.78 -2.47 2.39
CA GLY A 52 -24.24 -1.11 2.42
C GLY A 52 -23.32 -0.82 1.22
N ALA A 53 -23.06 0.45 0.92
CA ALA A 53 -22.12 0.82 -0.13
C ALA A 53 -20.68 0.45 0.25
N VAL A 54 -19.95 -0.20 -0.67
CA VAL A 54 -18.52 -0.47 -0.50
C VAL A 54 -17.73 0.84 -0.62
N PRO A 55 -16.76 1.13 0.27
CA PRO A 55 -15.91 2.31 0.12
C PRO A 55 -14.91 2.17 -1.03
N GLU A 56 -14.41 3.29 -1.55
CA GLU A 56 -13.28 3.28 -2.50
C GLU A 56 -12.06 2.58 -1.88
N LEU A 57 -11.36 1.76 -2.68
CA LEU A 57 -10.15 1.10 -2.25
C LEU A 57 -8.96 2.03 -2.48
N ILE A 58 -8.43 2.62 -1.40
CA ILE A 58 -7.34 3.59 -1.45
C ILE A 58 -5.98 2.88 -1.41
N ALA A 59 -5.13 3.09 -2.42
CA ALA A 59 -3.89 2.34 -2.60
C ALA A 59 -2.91 2.46 -1.41
N SER A 60 -2.80 3.65 -0.80
CA SER A 60 -1.87 3.89 0.30
C SER A 60 -2.24 3.12 1.57
N THR A 61 -3.53 2.90 1.84
CA THR A 61 -4.04 2.34 3.10
C THR A 61 -4.65 0.97 2.98
N ALA A 62 -5.18 0.59 1.81
CA ALA A 62 -5.87 -0.67 1.63
C ALA A 62 -4.91 -1.87 1.73
N ARG A 63 -5.30 -2.86 2.52
CA ARG A 63 -4.59 -4.15 2.66
C ARG A 63 -5.55 -5.32 2.48
N PRO A 64 -6.14 -5.47 1.28
CA PRO A 64 -7.05 -6.56 0.98
C PRO A 64 -6.35 -7.92 0.98
N MET A 65 -7.15 -8.98 1.06
CA MET A 65 -6.68 -10.35 0.89
C MET A 65 -7.42 -11.03 -0.26
N ALA A 66 -6.74 -11.84 -1.06
CA ALA A 66 -7.35 -12.70 -2.08
C ALA A 66 -7.55 -14.11 -1.51
N LEU A 67 -8.70 -14.72 -1.80
CA LEU A 67 -9.04 -16.06 -1.34
C LEU A 67 -8.62 -17.12 -2.37
N SER A 68 -7.68 -17.98 -2.01
CA SER A 68 -7.45 -19.24 -2.70
C SER A 68 -8.33 -20.34 -2.09
N MET A 69 -8.95 -21.14 -2.96
CA MET A 69 -9.78 -22.29 -2.57
C MET A 69 -9.05 -23.63 -2.70
N SER A 70 -7.90 -23.67 -3.37
CA SER A 70 -7.16 -24.90 -3.68
C SER A 70 -5.64 -24.65 -3.60
N PRO A 71 -4.85 -25.59 -3.03
CA PRO A 71 -5.24 -26.89 -2.47
C PRO A 71 -5.89 -26.79 -1.09
N ARG A 72 -5.86 -25.61 -0.45
CA ARG A 72 -6.50 -25.32 0.82
C ARG A 72 -7.13 -23.94 0.77
N LEU A 73 -8.16 -23.74 1.58
CA LEU A 73 -8.75 -22.43 1.79
C LEU A 73 -7.71 -21.54 2.49
N THR A 74 -7.18 -20.54 1.79
CA THR A 74 -6.10 -19.69 2.28
C THR A 74 -6.24 -18.28 1.73
N TRP A 75 -6.06 -17.29 2.61
CA TRP A 75 -6.12 -15.87 2.25
C TRP A 75 -4.70 -15.31 2.06
N TYR A 76 -4.46 -14.65 0.93
CA TYR A 76 -3.19 -14.03 0.60
C TYR A 76 -3.34 -12.51 0.58
N SER A 77 -2.71 -11.82 1.53
CA SER A 77 -2.68 -10.36 1.57
C SER A 77 -1.92 -9.79 0.38
N PHE A 78 -2.45 -8.71 -0.18
CA PHE A 78 -1.78 -7.93 -1.22
C PHE A 78 -1.97 -6.43 -1.01
N VAL A 79 -1.18 -5.68 -1.75
CA VAL A 79 -1.20 -4.21 -1.77
C VAL A 79 -1.35 -3.73 -3.20
N LEU A 80 -2.01 -2.59 -3.41
CA LEU A 80 -1.96 -1.89 -4.69
C LEU A 80 -0.56 -1.29 -4.84
N ASN A 81 0.15 -1.65 -5.91
CA ASN A 81 1.52 -1.20 -6.19
C ASN A 81 1.62 -0.52 -7.58
N ASP A 82 0.49 -0.03 -8.07
CA ASP A 82 0.42 0.71 -9.32
C ASP A 82 0.69 2.20 -9.05
N ARG A 83 1.77 2.73 -9.65
CA ARG A 83 2.21 4.11 -9.43
C ARG A 83 1.23 5.15 -9.98
N THR A 84 0.38 4.77 -10.92
CA THR A 84 -0.58 5.67 -11.57
C THR A 84 -1.95 5.64 -10.90
N MET A 85 -2.21 4.60 -10.10
CA MET A 85 -3.51 4.36 -9.49
C MET A 85 -3.49 4.62 -7.98
N THR A 86 -4.16 5.69 -7.57
CA THR A 86 -4.28 6.06 -6.15
C THR A 86 -5.51 5.45 -5.46
N ARG A 87 -6.53 5.06 -6.25
CA ARG A 87 -7.78 4.49 -5.74
C ARG A 87 -8.52 3.66 -6.79
N ILE A 88 -9.36 2.73 -6.34
CA ILE A 88 -10.32 1.98 -7.17
C ILE A 88 -11.74 2.27 -6.69
N ARG A 89 -12.63 2.61 -7.62
CA ARG A 89 -14.02 2.91 -7.32
C ARG A 89 -14.89 1.65 -7.33
N PRO A 90 -15.89 1.53 -6.44
CA PRO A 90 -16.90 0.49 -6.54
C PRO A 90 -17.58 0.50 -7.91
N GLY A 91 -17.96 -0.68 -8.41
CA GLY A 91 -18.59 -0.87 -9.72
C GLY A 91 -17.63 -0.78 -10.91
N THR A 92 -16.36 -0.40 -10.69
CA THR A 92 -15.36 -0.30 -11.75
C THR A 92 -14.54 -1.57 -11.88
N ARG A 93 -14.16 -1.88 -13.13
CA ARG A 93 -13.18 -2.90 -13.48
C ARG A 93 -11.92 -2.19 -13.97
N THR A 94 -10.78 -2.46 -13.34
CA THR A 94 -9.52 -1.81 -13.69
C THR A 94 -8.37 -2.78 -13.72
N ASN A 95 -7.51 -2.65 -14.75
CA ASN A 95 -6.21 -3.30 -14.77
C ASN A 95 -5.22 -2.49 -13.94
N CYS A 96 -4.51 -3.15 -13.04
CA CYS A 96 -3.51 -2.51 -12.20
C CYS A 96 -2.43 -3.50 -11.77
N THR A 97 -1.31 -2.97 -11.30
CA THR A 97 -0.29 -3.77 -10.63
C THR A 97 -0.56 -3.88 -9.13
N ILE A 98 -0.55 -5.10 -8.62
CA ILE A 98 -0.54 -5.39 -7.19
C ILE A 98 0.76 -6.08 -6.79
N SER A 99 0.94 -6.24 -5.48
CA SER A 99 1.97 -7.12 -4.96
C SER A 99 1.44 -7.95 -3.80
N PHE A 100 1.56 -9.27 -3.90
CA PHE A 100 1.30 -10.16 -2.77
C PHE A 100 2.45 -10.08 -1.76
N LEU A 101 2.11 -10.10 -0.47
CA LEU A 101 3.13 -10.14 0.59
C LEU A 101 3.91 -11.47 0.55
N ASN A 102 3.22 -12.57 0.29
CA ASN A 102 3.81 -13.86 -0.04
C ASN A 102 3.65 -14.13 -1.53
N HIS A 103 4.59 -13.63 -2.34
CA HIS A 103 4.53 -13.75 -3.80
C HIS A 103 4.61 -15.21 -4.26
N ASP A 104 5.58 -15.98 -3.76
CA ASP A 104 5.82 -17.33 -4.27
C ASP A 104 4.64 -18.26 -3.93
N GLY A 105 4.10 -18.17 -2.70
CA GLY A 105 2.89 -18.91 -2.33
C GLY A 105 1.64 -18.46 -3.09
N ALA A 106 1.51 -17.16 -3.40
CA ALA A 106 0.40 -16.67 -4.22
C ALA A 106 0.52 -17.14 -5.68
N LYS A 107 1.74 -17.24 -6.22
CA LYS A 107 1.99 -17.73 -7.57
C LYS A 107 1.56 -19.18 -7.76
N GLU A 108 1.79 -20.02 -6.74
CA GLU A 108 1.30 -21.40 -6.72
C GLU A 108 -0.22 -21.47 -6.55
N ALA A 109 -0.78 -20.65 -5.68
CA ALA A 109 -2.21 -20.66 -5.36
C ALA A 109 -3.10 -20.07 -6.45
N PHE A 110 -2.60 -19.10 -7.23
CA PHE A 110 -3.36 -18.40 -8.25
C PHE A 110 -2.66 -18.47 -9.62
N PRO A 111 -2.81 -19.58 -10.38
CA PRO A 111 -2.34 -19.64 -11.76
C PRO A 111 -2.89 -18.47 -12.62
N CYS A 112 -2.17 -18.11 -13.68
CA CYS A 112 -2.64 -17.07 -14.62
C CYS A 112 -4.05 -17.41 -15.13
N GLY A 113 -4.93 -16.42 -15.19
CA GLY A 113 -6.34 -16.58 -15.53
C GLY A 113 -7.26 -16.91 -14.36
N THR A 114 -6.71 -17.21 -13.17
CA THR A 114 -7.50 -17.43 -11.95
C THR A 114 -8.35 -16.21 -11.63
N LEU A 115 -9.63 -16.45 -11.34
CA LEU A 115 -10.56 -15.47 -10.80
C LEU A 115 -10.83 -15.84 -9.33
N ALA A 116 -10.48 -14.94 -8.41
CA ALA A 116 -10.65 -15.15 -6.99
C ALA A 116 -11.46 -14.01 -6.36
N ALA A 117 -12.13 -14.30 -5.24
CA ALA A 117 -12.69 -13.26 -4.40
C ALA A 117 -11.55 -12.55 -3.66
N PHE A 118 -11.67 -11.23 -3.46
CA PHE A 118 -10.80 -10.50 -2.56
C PHE A 118 -11.61 -9.59 -1.62
N GLY A 119 -10.97 -9.19 -0.52
CA GLY A 119 -11.50 -8.22 0.42
C GLY A 119 -11.19 -8.59 1.86
N ASP A 120 -12.06 -8.14 2.76
CA ASP A 120 -12.06 -8.46 4.19
C ASP A 120 -13.25 -9.36 4.59
N GLY A 121 -14.05 -9.77 3.61
CA GLY A 121 -15.24 -10.61 3.81
C GLY A 121 -16.46 -9.87 4.36
N SER A 122 -16.35 -8.56 4.63
CA SER A 122 -17.42 -7.75 5.21
C SER A 122 -17.65 -6.46 4.43
N SER A 123 -16.79 -5.46 4.62
CA SER A 123 -16.97 -4.09 4.11
C SER A 123 -16.27 -3.87 2.77
N THR A 124 -15.22 -4.65 2.49
CA THR A 124 -14.50 -4.64 1.21
C THR A 124 -14.70 -5.97 0.53
N ARG A 125 -15.23 -5.97 -0.69
CA ARG A 125 -15.45 -7.18 -1.48
C ARG A 125 -15.26 -6.90 -2.97
N GLY A 126 -14.69 -7.86 -3.66
CA GLY A 126 -14.52 -7.76 -5.10
C GLY A 126 -13.96 -9.04 -5.70
N LEU A 127 -13.63 -8.96 -6.98
CA LEU A 127 -12.98 -10.02 -7.73
C LEU A 127 -11.62 -9.57 -8.24
N ILE A 128 -10.67 -10.48 -8.17
CA ILE A 128 -9.33 -10.33 -8.71
C ILE A 128 -9.13 -11.41 -9.78
N ARG A 129 -8.82 -10.98 -11.01
CA ARG A 129 -8.37 -11.87 -12.07
C ARG A 129 -6.87 -11.72 -12.24
N ILE A 130 -6.12 -12.81 -12.06
CA ILE A 130 -4.68 -12.83 -12.33
C ILE A 130 -4.46 -12.80 -13.83
N ILE A 131 -3.73 -11.80 -14.32
CA ILE A 131 -3.31 -11.72 -15.72
C ILE A 131 -1.94 -12.37 -15.87
N ARG A 132 -0.95 -11.93 -15.07
CA ARG A 132 0.40 -12.51 -15.06
C ARG A 132 1.16 -12.15 -13.78
N PHE A 133 2.01 -13.07 -13.33
CA PHE A 133 3.09 -12.79 -12.39
C PHE A 133 4.30 -12.35 -13.20
N ASP A 134 4.85 -11.18 -12.89
CA ASP A 134 6.08 -10.66 -13.51
C ASP A 134 7.33 -11.27 -12.84
#